data_AF-A0A7J0AA51-F1
#
_entry.id   AF-A0A7J0AA51-F1
#
_cell.length_a   1.000
_cell.length_b   1.000
_cell.length_c   1.000
_cell.angle_alpha   90.00
_cell.angle_beta   90.00
_cell.angle_gamma   90.00
#
_symmetry.space_group_name_H-M   'P 1'
#
loop_
_entity.id
_entity.type
_entity.pdbx_description
1 polymer ?
#
loop_
_entity_poly.entity_id
_entity_poly.type
_entity_poly.pdbx_seq_one_letter_code
_entity_poly.pdbx_strand_id
1 'polypeptide(L)' 'MEQIGKFIASAAVMFLFMFSLIFCFDSPDTLTNILLVCANVLFCGGLLWLINRKGGKP' A
#
# COMPACT_ATOMS: atom_id res chain seq x y z
N MET A 1 19.72 7.10 10.04
CA MET A 1 19.00 7.51 8.81
C MET A 1 18.06 6.42 8.28
N GLU A 2 18.39 5.13 8.38
CA GLU A 2 17.56 4.03 7.84
C GLU A 2 16.15 3.94 8.45
N GLN A 3 16.02 4.16 9.76
CA GLN A 3 14.74 4.04 10.47
C GLN A 3 13.77 5.19 10.16
N ILE A 4 14.30 6.42 10.06
CA ILE A 4 13.52 7.61 9.65
C ILE A 4 13.07 7.48 8.20
N GLY A 5 13.94 6.99 7.31
CA GLY A 5 13.60 6.71 5.91
C GLY A 5 12.49 5.66 5.76
N LYS A 6 12.56 4.56 6.53
CA LYS A 6 11.49 3.54 6.57
C LYS A 6 10.17 4.09 7.10
N PHE A 7 10.23 4.99 8.08
CA PHE A 7 9.04 5.62 8.65
C PHE A 7 8.36 6.56 7.64
N ILE A 8 9.14 7.42 6.98
CA ILE A 8 8.63 8.33 5.93
C ILE A 8 8.08 7.54 4.75
N ALA A 9 8.78 6.50 4.29
CA ALA A 9 8.30 5.64 3.22
C ALA A 9 7.00 4.92 3.60
N SER A 10 6.91 4.36 4.81
CA SER A 10 5.68 3.71 5.29
C SER A 10 4.51 4.70 5.41
N ALA A 11 4.77 5.92 5.87
CA ALA A 11 3.76 6.98 5.95
C ALA A 11 3.25 7.39 4.55
N ALA A 12 4.16 7.51 3.57
CA ALA A 12 3.79 7.78 2.18
C ALA A 12 2.93 6.66 1.58
N VAL A 13 3.27 5.38 1.85
CA VAL A 13 2.47 4.25 1.38
C VAL A 13 1.07 4.25 2.00
N MET A 14 0.95 4.54 3.31
CA MET A 14 -0.35 4.66 3.98
C MET A 14 -1.19 5.81 3.41
N PHE A 15 -0.57 6.95 3.10
CA PHE A 15 -1.25 8.08 2.48
C PHE A 15 -1.75 7.74 1.06
N LEU A 16 -0.91 7.13 0.23
CA LEU A 16 -1.31 6.68 -1.11
C LEU A 16 -2.38 5.59 -1.08
N PHE A 17 -2.33 4.70 -0.07
CA PHE A 17 -3.34 3.68 0.13
C PHE A 17 -4.72 4.30 0.37
N MET A 18 -4.81 5.27 1.29
CA MET A 18 -6.05 6.00 1.57
C MET A 18 -6.56 6.78 0.36
N PHE A 19 -5.65 7.45 -0.37
CA PHE A 19 -6.01 8.17 -1.59
C PHE A 19 -6.56 7.23 -2.68
N SER A 20 -5.95 6.05 -2.84
CA SER A 20 -6.37 5.05 -3.83
C SER A 20 -7.72 4.41 -3.50
N LEU A 21 -8.08 4.29 -2.22
CA LEU A 21 -9.40 3.79 -1.81
C LEU A 21 -10.55 4.68 -2.31
N ILE A 22 -10.34 6.01 -2.41
CA ILE A 22 -11.36 6.92 -2.94
C ILE A 22 -11.72 6.56 -4.39
N PHE A 23 -10.72 6.21 -5.20
CA PHE A 23 -10.92 5.77 -6.58
C PHE A 23 -11.43 4.34 -6.70
N CYS A 24 -11.11 3.46 -5.74
CA CYS A 24 -11.59 2.08 -5.74
C CYS A 24 -13.10 1.95 -5.56
N PHE A 25 -13.79 3.00 -5.12
CA PHE A 25 -15.25 3.00 -4.94
C PHE A 25 -16.00 3.84 -5.99
N ASP A 26 -15.28 4.37 -6.98
CA ASP A 26 -15.86 5.22 -8.03
C ASP A 26 -16.58 4.40 -9.11
N SER A 27 -16.35 3.08 -9.18
CA SER A 27 -17.04 2.23 -10.14
C SER A 27 -18.48 1.93 -9.68
N PRO A 28 -19.47 1.94 -10.59
CA PRO A 28 -20.82 1.48 -10.30
C PRO A 28 -20.90 -0.04 -10.10
N ASP A 29 -19.89 -0.79 -10.56
CA ASP A 29 -19.84 -2.25 -10.44
C ASP A 29 -19.15 -2.70 -9.14
N THR A 30 -19.89 -3.44 -8.31
CA THR A 30 -19.40 -3.85 -6.99
C THR A 30 -18.25 -4.87 -7.08
N LEU A 31 -18.23 -5.73 -8.10
CA LEU A 31 -17.12 -6.68 -8.30
C LEU A 31 -15.82 -5.95 -8.64
N THR A 32 -15.90 -4.93 -9.48
CA THR A 32 -14.78 -4.06 -9.86
C THR A 32 -14.23 -3.33 -8.63
N ASN A 33 -15.10 -2.77 -7.79
CA ASN A 33 -14.69 -2.12 -6.54
C ASN A 33 -13.96 -3.10 -5.60
N ILE A 34 -14.50 -4.31 -5.42
CA ILE A 34 -13.86 -5.35 -4.59
C ILE A 34 -12.48 -5.72 -5.16
N LEU A 35 -12.38 -5.93 -6.46
CA LEU A 35 -11.11 -6.24 -7.15
C LEU A 35 -10.08 -5.13 -6.97
N LEU A 36 -10.48 -3.87 -7.12
CA LEU A 36 -9.60 -2.71 -6.96
C LEU A 36 -9.11 -2.58 -5.50
N VAL A 37 -9.99 -2.76 -4.51
CA VAL A 37 -9.60 -2.76 -3.10
C VAL A 37 -8.62 -3.90 -2.81
N CYS A 38 -8.90 -5.12 -3.29
CA CYS A 38 -8.01 -6.27 -3.13
C CYS A 38 -6.63 -6.02 -3.76
N ALA A 39 -6.58 -5.48 -4.98
CA ALA A 39 -5.33 -5.15 -5.66
C ALA A 39 -4.55 -4.06 -4.90
N ASN A 40 -5.25 -3.03 -4.41
CA ASN A 40 -4.65 -1.95 -3.61
C ASN A 40 -4.05 -2.48 -2.29
N VAL A 41 -4.76 -3.36 -1.58
CA VAL A 41 -4.27 -4.01 -0.35
C VAL A 41 -3.04 -4.88 -0.63
N LEU A 42 -3.07 -5.70 -1.69
CA LEU A 42 -1.93 -6.53 -2.07
C LEU A 42 -0.71 -5.68 -2.47
N PHE A 43 -0.92 -4.61 -3.24
CA PHE A 43 0.15 -3.73 -3.69
C PHE A 43 0.79 -2.98 -2.52
N CYS A 44 -0.01 -2.24 -1.72
CA CYS A 44 0.51 -1.48 -0.59
C CYS A 44 1.04 -2.38 0.53
N GLY A 45 0.41 -3.54 0.77
CA GLY A 45 0.89 -4.54 1.72
C GLY A 45 2.24 -5.13 1.30
N GLY A 46 2.41 -5.45 0.02
CA GLY A 46 3.69 -5.91 -0.52
C GLY A 46 4.77 -4.83 -0.46
N LEU A 47 4.41 -3.56 -0.72
CA LEU A 47 5.34 -2.43 -0.65
C LEU A 47 5.78 -2.15 0.79
N LEU A 48 4.84 -2.18 1.76
CA LEU A 48 5.14 -2.09 3.19
C LEU A 48 6.02 -3.26 3.65
N TRP A 49 5.77 -4.47 3.17
CA TRP A 49 6.61 -5.62 3.45
C TRP A 49 8.02 -5.44 2.90
N LEU A 50 8.19 -4.91 1.68
CA LEU A 50 9.49 -4.58 1.09
C LEU A 50 10.25 -3.51 1.87
N ILE A 51 9.58 -2.42 2.27
CA ILE A 51 10.17 -1.32 3.05
C ILE A 51 10.61 -1.81 4.44
N ASN A 52 9.79 -2.64 5.06
CA ASN A 52 10.05 -3.19 6.40
C ASN A 52 10.82 -4.51 6.38
N ARG A 53 11.15 -5.05 5.20
CA ARG A 53 12.04 -6.19 5.07
C ARG A 53 13.35 -5.79 5.72
N LYS A 54 13.63 -6.33 6.91
CA LYS A 54 14.98 -6.30 7.48
C LYS A 54 15.86 -6.88 6.39
N GLY A 55 16.80 -6.07 5.88
CA GLY A 55 17.74 -6.49 4.85
C GLY A 55 18.24 -7.85 5.26
N GLY A 56 17.94 -8.87 4.44
CA GLY A 56 18.35 -10.22 4.72
C GLY A 56 19.83 -10.16 5.00
N LYS A 57 20.23 -10.48 6.23
CA LYS A 57 21.57 -11.02 6.41
C LYS A 57 21.62 -12.24 5.48
N PRO A 58 22.71 -12.40 4.70
CA PRO A 58 22.84 -13.53 3.78
C PRO A 58 22.58 -14.86 4.49
#